data_AF-A0AAU9W4L4-F1
#
_entry.id   AF-A0AAU9W4L4-F1
#
_cell.length_a   1.000
_cell.length_b   1.000
_cell.length_c   1.000
_cell.angle_alpha   90.00
_cell.angle_beta   90.00
_cell.angle_gamma   90.00
#
_symmetry.space_group_name_H-M   'P 1'
#
loop_
_entity.id
_entity.type
_entity.pdbx_description
1 polymer ?
#
loop_
_entity_poly.entity_id
_entity_poly.type
_entity_poly.pdbx_seq_one_letter_code
_entity_poly.pdbx_strand_id
1 'polypeptide(L)'
;MAELLLDPAIRLWVILPIVIITFLVGIIRHYLSMLLQSRKDLDLLQVSDSQALMRSRNLRENGKYLPEESFEARRHFFNDETEGYFKTQDRKGPVKNPISDPTMMVDMAKGNITNVLPMILIGGWINWHYSGFITTKVPFPLTLRFKAMLQRGIDLTTLDASWVSSVSWYFINVFGLRSMYALVLGQDNAADQTRVMQEQMQMQMQMPQDPSKAFKAEWEALEIVQHEWSLDKVEEEMMEDFSPTDIMDDIAKDKYV
;
A
#
# COMPACT_ATOMS: atom_id res chain seq x y z
N MET A 1 33.98 -22.56 -13.09
CA MET A 1 33.32 -22.16 -11.83
C MET A 1 34.05 -22.87 -10.71
N ALA A 2 34.86 -22.17 -9.92
CA ALA A 2 35.53 -22.81 -8.78
C ALA A 2 34.46 -23.08 -7.70
N GLU A 3 34.25 -24.34 -7.36
CA GLU A 3 33.48 -24.72 -6.18
C GLU A 3 34.38 -24.53 -4.96
N LEU A 4 34.08 -23.51 -4.15
CA LEU A 4 34.75 -23.36 -2.86
C LEU A 4 34.12 -24.33 -1.87
N LEU A 5 34.97 -25.11 -1.20
CA LEU A 5 34.57 -25.89 -0.04
C LEU A 5 34.54 -24.95 1.17
N LEU A 6 33.35 -24.71 1.69
CA LEU A 6 33.12 -23.92 2.91
C LEU A 6 33.15 -24.83 4.13
N ASP A 7 33.57 -24.29 5.28
CA ASP A 7 33.48 -24.97 6.56
C ASP A 7 32.00 -25.25 6.91
N PRO A 8 31.60 -26.52 7.15
CA PRO A 8 30.26 -26.87 7.58
C PRO A 8 29.78 -26.11 8.83
N ALA A 9 30.68 -25.68 9.72
CA ALA A 9 30.34 -24.90 10.90
C ALA A 9 29.64 -23.58 10.56
N ILE A 10 29.98 -22.94 9.44
CA ILE A 10 29.36 -21.68 8.98
C ILE A 10 27.83 -21.85 8.82
N ARG A 11 27.37 -23.02 8.41
CA ARG A 11 25.94 -23.30 8.24
C ARG A 11 25.18 -23.23 9.56
N LEU A 12 25.72 -23.84 10.61
CA LEU A 12 25.05 -23.95 11.90
C LEU A 12 25.23 -22.69 12.75
N TRP A 13 26.38 -22.02 12.64
CA TRP A 13 26.74 -20.88 13.49
C TRP A 13 26.47 -19.52 12.87
N VAL A 14 26.27 -19.43 11.54
CA VAL A 14 26.04 -18.15 10.86
C VAL A 14 24.72 -18.15 10.11
N ILE A 15 24.50 -19.13 9.22
CA ILE A 15 23.30 -19.15 8.38
C ILE A 15 22.04 -19.31 9.23
N LEU A 16 21.96 -20.36 10.05
CA LEU A 16 20.79 -20.65 10.87
C LEU A 16 20.49 -19.53 11.89
N PRO A 17 21.47 -19.00 12.64
CA PRO A 17 21.21 -17.92 13.60
C PRO A 17 20.75 -16.63 12.93
N ILE A 18 21.29 -16.27 11.76
CA ILE A 18 20.83 -15.09 11.02
C ILE A 18 19.36 -15.23 10.63
N VAL A 19 18.94 -16.39 10.13
CA VAL A 19 17.53 -16.65 9.79
C VAL A 19 16.63 -16.50 11.02
N ILE A 20 16.99 -17.12 12.15
CA ILE A 20 16.22 -17.06 13.39
C ILE A 20 16.13 -15.61 13.92
N ILE A 21 17.25 -14.90 13.95
CA ILE A 21 17.29 -13.50 14.40
C ILE A 21 16.41 -12.63 13.49
N THR A 22 16.52 -12.77 12.17
CA THR A 22 15.69 -11.99 11.24
C THR A 22 14.21 -12.25 11.46
N PHE A 23 13.82 -13.51 11.66
CA PHE A 23 12.45 -13.92 11.89
C PHE A 23 11.87 -13.36 13.20
N LEU A 24 12.58 -13.55 14.31
CA LEU A 24 12.14 -13.08 15.63
C LEU A 24 12.07 -11.56 15.71
N VAL A 25 13.06 -10.87 15.15
CA VAL A 25 13.05 -9.40 15.07
C VAL A 25 11.86 -8.91 14.24
N GLY A 26 11.53 -9.59 13.14
CA GLY A 26 10.36 -9.29 12.32
C GLY A 26 9.07 -9.34 13.13
N ILE A 27 8.90 -10.38 13.95
CA ILE A 27 7.75 -10.56 14.84
C ILE A 27 7.72 -9.48 15.94
N ILE A 28 8.84 -9.26 16.63
CA ILE A 28 8.93 -8.23 17.69
C ILE A 28 8.58 -6.86 17.13
N ARG A 29 9.08 -6.52 15.93
CA ARG A 29 8.78 -5.26 15.25
C ARG A 29 7.29 -5.11 14.99
N HIS A 30 6.62 -6.16 14.51
CA HIS A 30 5.18 -6.13 14.25
C HIS A 30 4.40 -5.78 15.53
N TYR A 31 4.68 -6.47 16.64
CA TYR A 31 4.02 -6.18 17.92
C TYR A 31 4.37 -4.79 18.48
N LEU A 32 5.63 -4.36 18.39
CA LEU A 32 6.02 -3.01 18.80
C LEU A 32 5.33 -1.92 17.96
N SER A 33 5.16 -2.15 16.65
CA SER A 33 4.45 -1.21 15.78
C SER A 33 2.99 -1.09 16.17
N MET A 34 2.31 -2.20 16.49
CA MET A 34 0.93 -2.16 16.98
C MET A 34 0.81 -1.41 18.31
N LEU A 35 1.78 -1.60 19.22
CA LEU A 35 1.79 -0.91 20.52
C LEU A 35 2.08 0.60 20.40
N LEU A 36 2.92 0.99 19.43
CA LEU A 36 3.29 2.38 19.19
C LEU A 36 2.31 3.13 18.28
N GLN A 37 1.31 2.43 17.72
CA GLN A 37 0.31 3.04 16.86
C GLN A 37 -0.59 3.96 17.69
N SER A 38 -0.26 5.24 17.70
CA SER A 38 -1.09 6.28 18.30
C SER A 38 -2.29 6.58 17.40
N ARG A 39 -3.47 6.69 17.99
CA ARG A 39 -4.63 7.30 17.32
C ARG A 39 -4.43 8.81 17.36
N LYS A 40 -4.25 9.42 16.19
CA LYS A 40 -4.25 10.88 16.08
C LYS A 40 -5.66 11.40 16.39
N ASP A 41 -5.74 12.44 17.21
CA ASP A 41 -6.99 13.17 17.41
C ASP A 41 -7.40 13.79 16.07
N LEU A 42 -8.54 13.36 15.55
CA LEU A 42 -9.09 13.85 14.30
C LEU A 42 -9.91 15.10 14.58
N ASP A 43 -9.70 16.15 13.81
CA ASP A 43 -10.58 17.31 13.81
C ASP A 43 -11.91 16.93 13.14
N LEU A 44 -13.02 17.10 13.87
CA LEU A 44 -14.37 16.79 13.38
C LEU A 44 -14.69 17.55 12.09
N LEU A 45 -14.16 18.77 11.98
CA LEU A 45 -14.39 19.65 10.84
C LEU A 45 -13.72 19.09 9.57
N GLN A 46 -12.48 18.61 9.70
CA GLN A 46 -11.75 17.94 8.62
C GLN A 46 -12.40 16.61 8.20
N VAL A 47 -12.89 15.82 9.17
CA VAL A 47 -13.59 14.57 8.87
C VAL A 47 -14.87 14.84 8.08
N SER A 48 -15.66 15.84 8.52
CA SER A 48 -16.88 16.25 7.82
C SER A 48 -16.62 16.64 6.36
N ASP A 49 -15.52 17.38 6.10
CA ASP A 49 -15.12 17.74 4.73
C ASP A 49 -14.74 16.55 3.88
N SER A 50 -13.94 15.63 4.43
CA SER A 50 -13.54 14.42 3.73
C SER A 50 -14.76 13.58 3.34
N GLN A 51 -15.74 13.49 4.23
CA GLN A 51 -16.98 12.75 3.98
C GLN A 51 -17.86 13.46 2.94
N ALA A 52 -17.93 14.80 2.96
CA ALA A 52 -18.65 15.58 1.96
C ALA A 52 -18.04 15.39 0.55
N LEU A 53 -16.71 15.40 0.43
CA LEU A 53 -16.00 15.10 -0.82
C LEU A 53 -16.25 13.66 -1.28
N MET A 54 -16.16 12.68 -0.38
CA MET A 54 -16.47 11.27 -0.71
C MET A 54 -17.92 11.11 -1.17
N ARG A 55 -18.87 11.81 -0.54
CA ARG A 55 -20.28 11.79 -0.93
C ARG A 55 -20.48 12.36 -2.33
N SER A 56 -19.83 13.47 -2.67
CA SER A 56 -19.86 14.02 -4.03
C SER A 56 -19.24 13.08 -5.06
N ARG A 57 -18.10 12.47 -4.72
CA ARG A 57 -17.45 11.49 -5.60
C ARG A 57 -18.35 10.29 -5.88
N ASN A 58 -18.98 9.76 -4.84
CA ASN A 58 -19.96 8.67 -4.97
C ASN A 58 -21.19 9.09 -5.78
N LEU A 59 -21.65 10.34 -5.64
CA LEU A 59 -22.74 10.88 -6.46
C LEU A 59 -22.34 10.95 -7.94
N ARG A 60 -21.12 11.36 -8.26
CA ARG A 60 -20.60 11.35 -9.63
C ARG A 60 -20.44 9.95 -10.20
N GLU A 61 -19.83 9.04 -9.46
CA GLU A 61 -19.49 7.69 -9.96
C GLU A 61 -20.71 6.75 -9.98
N ASN A 62 -21.60 6.86 -9.00
CA ASN A 62 -22.75 5.96 -8.81
C ASN A 62 -24.11 6.67 -8.91
N GLY A 63 -24.16 7.93 -9.38
CA GLY A 63 -25.40 8.70 -9.52
C GLY A 63 -26.40 8.14 -10.52
N LYS A 64 -25.94 7.29 -11.43
CA LYS A 64 -26.72 6.63 -12.49
C LYS A 64 -27.87 5.73 -12.01
N TYR A 65 -27.87 5.34 -10.74
CA TYR A 65 -28.94 4.54 -10.11
C TYR A 65 -30.01 5.40 -9.40
N LEU A 66 -29.81 6.71 -9.27
CA LEU A 66 -30.74 7.63 -8.62
C LEU A 66 -31.63 8.34 -9.64
N PRO A 67 -32.95 8.49 -9.41
CA PRO A 67 -33.84 9.16 -10.37
C PRO A 67 -33.26 10.50 -10.80
N GLU A 68 -33.49 10.90 -12.05
CA GLU A 68 -32.93 12.13 -12.61
C GLU A 68 -33.19 13.33 -11.68
N GLU A 69 -34.44 13.54 -11.27
CA GLU A 69 -34.85 14.59 -10.32
C GLU A 69 -34.06 14.54 -9.00
N SER A 70 -33.84 13.34 -8.49
CA SER A 70 -33.11 13.10 -7.24
C SER A 70 -31.58 13.28 -7.39
N PHE A 71 -31.04 13.05 -8.58
CA PHE A 71 -29.65 13.34 -8.90
C PHE A 71 -29.45 14.84 -9.05
N GLU A 72 -30.32 15.52 -9.80
CA GLU A 72 -30.25 16.96 -10.03
C GLU A 72 -30.42 17.76 -8.73
N ALA A 73 -31.35 17.38 -7.85
CA ALA A 73 -31.51 18.03 -6.55
C ALA A 73 -30.22 17.94 -5.70
N ARG A 74 -29.51 16.81 -5.75
CA ARG A 74 -28.24 16.62 -5.03
C ARG A 74 -27.09 17.33 -5.73
N ARG A 75 -27.06 17.36 -7.07
CA ARG A 75 -26.11 18.17 -7.85
C ARG A 75 -26.27 19.65 -7.51
N HIS A 76 -27.50 20.15 -7.46
CA HIS A 76 -27.81 21.52 -7.09
C HIS A 76 -27.34 21.85 -5.67
N PHE A 77 -27.57 20.98 -4.69
CA PHE A 77 -27.08 21.17 -3.31
C PHE A 77 -25.56 21.38 -3.23
N PHE A 78 -24.79 20.69 -4.06
CA PHE A 78 -23.33 20.82 -4.08
C PHE A 78 -22.83 21.97 -4.97
N ASN A 79 -23.45 22.15 -6.15
CA ASN A 79 -22.95 23.02 -7.21
C ASN A 79 -23.64 24.37 -7.36
N ASP A 80 -24.70 24.66 -6.60
CA ASP A 80 -25.38 25.94 -6.69
C ASP A 80 -24.41 27.12 -6.53
N GLU A 81 -24.61 28.17 -7.33
CA GLU A 81 -23.70 29.31 -7.39
C GLU A 81 -23.75 30.16 -6.12
N THR A 82 -24.92 30.18 -5.46
CA THR A 82 -25.19 31.02 -4.28
C THR A 82 -25.15 30.27 -2.96
N GLU A 83 -25.72 29.06 -2.89
CA GLU A 83 -25.85 28.27 -1.66
C GLU A 83 -25.10 26.93 -1.70
N GLY A 84 -24.40 26.62 -2.80
CA GLY A 84 -23.71 25.35 -2.98
C GLY A 84 -22.68 25.09 -1.89
N TYR A 85 -22.68 23.87 -1.34
CA TYR A 85 -21.78 23.48 -0.25
C TYR A 85 -20.30 23.75 -0.57
N PHE A 86 -19.88 23.57 -1.83
CA PHE A 86 -18.48 23.78 -2.23
C PHE A 86 -18.08 25.26 -2.41
N LYS A 87 -19.03 26.17 -2.59
CA LYS A 87 -18.77 27.62 -2.72
C LYS A 87 -18.94 28.37 -1.39
N THR A 88 -19.92 27.98 -0.56
CA THR A 88 -20.18 28.64 0.74
C THR A 88 -19.12 28.30 1.80
N GLN A 89 -18.52 27.12 1.72
CA GLN A 89 -17.48 26.66 2.62
C GLN A 89 -16.11 27.21 2.18
N ASP A 90 -15.87 28.52 2.28
CA ASP A 90 -14.52 29.10 2.15
C ASP A 90 -13.70 28.78 3.41
N ARG A 91 -13.41 27.50 3.58
CA ARG A 91 -12.49 27.03 4.59
C ARG A 91 -11.11 27.36 4.07
N LYS A 92 -10.57 28.51 4.48
CA LYS A 92 -9.14 28.80 4.34
C LYS A 92 -8.41 27.62 4.96
N GLY A 93 -8.00 26.67 4.12
CA GLY A 93 -7.08 25.63 4.52
C GLY A 93 -5.92 26.36 5.18
N PRO A 94 -5.32 25.83 6.27
CA PRO A 94 -4.01 26.31 6.61
C PRO A 94 -3.20 26.12 5.33
N VAL A 95 -2.84 27.22 4.66
CA VAL A 95 -2.01 27.21 3.45
C VAL A 95 -0.63 26.82 3.93
N LYS A 96 -0.52 25.56 4.30
CA LYS A 96 0.71 24.94 4.71
C LYS A 96 1.05 24.05 3.55
N ASN A 97 1.74 24.67 2.60
CA ASN A 97 2.57 23.95 1.65
C ASN A 97 3.23 22.76 2.37
N PRO A 98 3.42 21.62 1.72
CA PRO A 98 4.09 20.47 2.34
C PRO A 98 5.54 20.76 2.77
N ILE A 99 6.07 21.94 2.42
CA ILE A 99 7.36 22.48 2.87
C ILE A 99 7.22 23.28 4.18
N SER A 100 6.05 23.86 4.48
CA SER A 100 5.85 24.78 5.61
C SER A 100 5.21 24.16 6.86
N ASP A 101 4.82 22.88 6.85
CA ASP A 101 4.56 22.13 8.09
C ASP A 101 5.59 21.01 8.29
N PRO A 102 6.73 21.31 8.97
CA PRO A 102 7.74 20.32 9.32
C PRO A 102 7.15 19.11 10.06
N THR A 103 6.03 19.26 10.77
CA THR A 103 5.39 18.22 11.58
C THR A 103 4.73 17.11 10.75
N MET A 104 4.06 17.41 9.63
CA MET A 104 3.42 16.38 8.79
C MET A 104 4.46 15.58 7.98
N MET A 105 5.49 16.26 7.47
CA MET A 105 6.62 15.60 6.84
C MET A 105 7.43 14.79 7.85
N VAL A 106 7.62 15.29 9.07
CA VAL A 106 8.27 14.55 10.16
C VAL A 106 7.46 13.34 10.57
N ASP A 107 6.13 13.40 10.63
CA ASP A 107 5.31 12.23 10.96
C ASP A 107 5.39 11.14 9.88
N MET A 108 5.39 11.55 8.61
CA MET A 108 5.57 10.64 7.47
C MET A 108 6.99 10.04 7.44
N ALA A 109 8.01 10.89 7.63
CA ALA A 109 9.40 10.48 7.70
C ALA A 109 9.65 9.61 8.93
N LYS A 110 9.03 9.89 10.08
CA LYS A 110 9.11 9.10 11.31
C LYS A 110 8.51 7.72 11.10
N GLY A 111 7.40 7.60 10.38
CA GLY A 111 6.85 6.30 9.97
C GLY A 111 7.85 5.50 9.14
N ASN A 112 8.45 6.12 8.10
CA ASN A 112 9.41 5.43 7.24
C ASN A 112 10.74 5.11 7.94
N ILE A 113 11.27 6.05 8.74
CA ILE A 113 12.51 5.91 9.50
C ILE A 113 12.36 4.84 10.59
N THR A 114 11.25 4.83 11.32
CA THR A 114 10.99 3.78 12.34
C THR A 114 10.93 2.39 11.70
N ASN A 115 10.54 2.30 10.43
CA ASN A 115 10.50 1.05 9.68
C ASN A 115 11.86 0.62 9.08
N VAL A 116 12.68 1.57 8.62
CA VAL A 116 13.95 1.28 7.93
C VAL A 116 15.14 1.22 8.90
N LEU A 117 15.12 2.02 9.96
CA LEU A 117 16.24 2.14 10.90
C LEU A 117 16.59 0.81 11.58
N PRO A 118 15.65 0.01 12.10
CA PRO A 118 15.98 -1.27 12.72
C PRO A 118 16.66 -2.24 11.75
N MET A 119 16.23 -2.25 10.49
CA MET A 119 16.78 -3.11 9.45
C MET A 119 18.25 -2.77 9.15
N ILE A 120 18.58 -1.48 9.07
CA ILE A 120 19.95 -1.01 8.83
C ILE A 120 20.83 -1.26 10.03
N LEU A 121 20.35 -0.99 11.26
CA LEU A 121 21.12 -1.20 12.49
C LEU A 121 21.52 -2.67 12.66
N ILE A 122 20.59 -3.59 12.45
CA ILE A 122 20.86 -5.03 12.56
C ILE A 122 21.78 -5.49 11.42
N GLY A 123 21.59 -4.99 10.20
CA GLY A 123 22.51 -5.27 9.09
C GLY A 123 23.93 -4.75 9.34
N GLY A 124 24.07 -3.62 10.04
CA GLY A 124 25.35 -3.09 10.52
C GLY A 124 25.98 -3.95 11.60
N TRP A 125 25.19 -4.41 12.57
CA TRP A 125 25.64 -5.32 13.63
C TRP A 125 26.09 -6.68 13.08
N ILE A 126 25.34 -7.26 12.14
CA ILE A 126 25.72 -8.50 11.44
C ILE A 126 27.01 -8.30 10.65
N ASN A 127 27.17 -7.15 9.99
CA ASN A 127 28.42 -6.84 9.29
C ASN A 127 29.62 -6.77 10.22
N TRP A 128 29.45 -6.25 11.43
CA TRP A 128 30.52 -6.16 12.40
C TRP A 128 30.84 -7.53 13.04
N HIS A 129 29.82 -8.31 13.41
CA HIS A 129 29.99 -9.58 14.11
C HIS A 129 30.39 -10.75 13.18
N TYR A 130 29.86 -10.77 11.95
CA TYR A 130 30.06 -11.83 10.96
C TYR A 130 30.82 -11.32 9.71
N SER A 131 31.86 -10.51 9.89
CA SER A 131 32.72 -10.03 8.79
C SER A 131 33.81 -11.03 8.41
N GLY A 132 34.37 -10.89 7.21
CA GLY A 132 35.66 -11.52 6.86
C GLY A 132 35.57 -12.90 6.20
N PHE A 133 34.37 -13.42 5.97
CA PHE A 133 34.18 -14.72 5.33
C PHE A 133 32.97 -14.76 4.38
N ILE A 134 32.98 -15.75 3.49
CA ILE A 134 31.88 -16.01 2.55
C ILE A 134 30.83 -16.89 3.24
N THR A 135 29.56 -16.55 3.10
CA THR A 135 28.46 -17.28 3.77
C THR A 135 27.83 -18.34 2.88
N THR A 136 27.39 -17.95 1.69
CA THR A 136 26.70 -18.87 0.77
C THR A 136 26.87 -18.45 -0.68
N LYS A 137 26.53 -19.35 -1.61
CA LYS A 137 26.47 -19.10 -3.04
C LYS A 137 25.01 -19.03 -3.48
N VAL A 138 24.66 -17.96 -4.17
CA VAL A 138 23.33 -17.77 -4.75
C VAL A 138 23.24 -18.56 -6.07
N PRO A 139 22.11 -19.24 -6.37
CA PRO A 139 22.00 -20.15 -7.52
C PRO A 139 21.77 -19.45 -8.87
N PHE A 140 21.80 -18.12 -8.91
CA PHE A 140 21.62 -17.33 -10.13
C PHE A 140 22.78 -16.34 -10.32
N PRO A 141 23.18 -16.07 -11.58
CA PRO A 141 24.29 -15.18 -11.88
C PRO A 141 23.94 -13.74 -11.52
N LEU A 142 24.85 -13.07 -10.81
CA LEU A 142 24.71 -11.67 -10.39
C LEU A 142 25.66 -10.76 -11.18
N THR A 143 25.26 -9.53 -11.45
CA THR A 143 26.11 -8.58 -12.17
C THR A 143 27.25 -8.07 -11.28
N LEU A 144 28.41 -7.80 -11.88
CA LEU A 144 29.61 -7.37 -11.16
C LEU A 144 29.42 -6.06 -10.37
N ARG A 145 28.47 -5.20 -10.77
CA ARG A 145 28.17 -3.95 -10.08
C ARG A 145 27.63 -4.15 -8.67
N PHE A 146 26.96 -5.28 -8.41
CA PHE A 146 26.47 -5.63 -7.08
C PHE A 146 27.56 -6.20 -6.18
N LYS A 147 28.74 -6.53 -6.71
CA LYS A 147 29.84 -7.18 -5.96
C LYS A 147 30.26 -6.38 -4.73
N ALA A 148 30.47 -5.08 -4.87
CA ALA A 148 30.88 -4.21 -3.76
C ALA A 148 29.85 -4.17 -2.60
N MET A 149 28.57 -4.35 -2.93
CA MET A 149 27.49 -4.43 -1.95
C MET A 149 27.38 -5.83 -1.33
N LEU A 150 27.52 -6.86 -2.17
CA LEU A 150 27.28 -8.26 -1.79
C LEU A 150 28.45 -8.93 -1.05
N GLN A 151 29.65 -8.39 -1.23
CA GLN A 151 30.88 -8.91 -0.65
C GLN A 151 31.50 -7.92 0.33
N ARG A 152 30.67 -7.08 0.95
CA ARG A 152 31.13 -6.16 1.99
C ARG A 152 31.80 -6.97 3.11
N GLY A 153 33.06 -6.62 3.40
CA GLY A 153 33.90 -7.33 4.36
C GLY A 153 34.79 -8.44 3.79
N ILE A 154 34.87 -8.60 2.46
CA ILE A 154 35.72 -9.59 1.79
C ILE A 154 36.62 -8.86 0.77
N ASP A 155 37.93 -9.07 0.85
CA ASP A 155 38.93 -8.36 0.02
C ASP A 155 39.35 -9.13 -1.25
N LEU A 156 38.46 -9.97 -1.80
CA LEU A 156 38.77 -10.83 -2.96
C LEU A 156 38.19 -10.26 -4.26
N THR A 157 39.01 -9.50 -4.98
CA THR A 157 38.64 -8.81 -6.23
C THR A 157 38.35 -9.74 -7.41
N THR A 158 38.82 -10.99 -7.38
CA THR A 158 38.63 -12.00 -8.44
C THR A 158 37.45 -12.94 -8.21
N LEU A 159 36.86 -12.94 -7.01
CA LEU A 159 35.75 -13.82 -6.65
C LEU A 159 34.48 -13.48 -7.47
N ASP A 160 33.72 -14.51 -7.86
CA ASP A 160 32.44 -14.31 -8.55
C ASP A 160 31.40 -13.63 -7.64
N ALA A 161 30.54 -12.78 -8.20
CA ALA A 161 29.52 -12.02 -7.48
C ALA A 161 28.40 -12.89 -6.88
N SER A 162 28.30 -14.14 -7.32
CA SER A 162 27.35 -15.14 -6.78
C SER A 162 27.66 -15.55 -5.34
N TRP A 163 28.90 -15.35 -4.88
CA TRP A 163 29.30 -15.59 -3.49
C TRP A 163 28.98 -14.37 -2.63
N VAL A 164 28.18 -14.58 -1.60
CA VAL A 164 27.63 -13.49 -0.78
C VAL A 164 28.16 -13.52 0.66
N SER A 165 28.29 -12.34 1.25
CA SER A 165 28.64 -12.17 2.67
C SER A 165 27.42 -12.37 3.58
N SER A 166 27.68 -12.41 4.89
CA SER A 166 26.67 -12.56 5.94
C SER A 166 25.61 -11.47 5.92
N VAL A 167 26.00 -10.23 5.59
CA VAL A 167 25.11 -9.07 5.47
C VAL A 167 24.14 -9.23 4.31
N SER A 168 24.63 -9.72 3.18
CA SER A 168 23.80 -9.94 2.01
C SER A 168 22.84 -11.09 2.22
N TRP A 169 23.28 -12.14 2.92
CA TRP A 169 22.39 -13.20 3.39
C TRP A 169 21.30 -12.66 4.32
N TYR A 170 21.63 -11.76 5.24
CA TYR A 170 20.63 -11.06 6.08
C TYR A 170 19.61 -10.29 5.23
N PHE A 171 20.06 -9.46 4.27
CA PHE A 171 19.13 -8.70 3.42
C PHE A 171 18.23 -9.61 2.59
N ILE A 172 18.75 -10.72 2.06
CA ILE A 172 17.94 -11.74 1.36
C ILE A 172 16.85 -12.29 2.29
N ASN A 173 17.18 -12.60 3.55
CA ASN A 173 16.20 -13.07 4.52
C ASN A 173 15.16 -12.00 4.89
N VAL A 174 15.56 -10.75 5.06
CA VAL A 174 14.61 -9.67 5.36
C VAL A 174 13.58 -9.48 4.23
N PHE A 175 14.02 -9.55 2.97
CA PHE A 175 13.10 -9.45 1.83
C PHE A 175 12.30 -10.73 1.59
N GLY A 176 12.90 -11.91 1.79
CA GLY A 176 12.27 -13.20 1.54
C GLY A 176 11.27 -13.64 2.62
N LEU A 177 11.52 -13.33 3.89
CA LEU A 177 10.64 -13.71 5.01
C LEU A 177 9.36 -12.88 5.08
N ARG A 178 9.22 -11.86 4.23
CA ARG A 178 8.08 -10.96 4.22
C ARG A 178 6.75 -11.65 3.92
N SER A 179 6.73 -12.52 2.92
CA SER A 179 5.54 -13.34 2.60
C SER A 179 5.23 -14.33 3.72
N MET A 180 6.26 -14.85 4.39
CA MET A 180 6.09 -15.72 5.55
C MET A 180 5.48 -14.99 6.74
N TYR A 181 5.86 -13.73 6.99
CA TYR A 181 5.22 -12.93 8.03
C TYR A 181 3.74 -12.69 7.74
N ALA A 182 3.35 -12.46 6.49
CA ALA A 182 1.94 -12.32 6.12
C ALA A 182 1.13 -13.61 6.37
N LEU A 183 1.74 -14.79 6.16
CA LEU A 183 1.10 -16.07 6.46
C LEU A 183 0.95 -16.33 7.97
N VAL A 184 1.96 -15.96 8.76
CA VAL A 184 1.97 -16.22 10.21
C VAL A 184 1.15 -15.19 10.99
N LEU A 185 1.18 -13.92 10.59
CA LEU A 185 0.59 -12.79 11.31
C LEU A 185 -0.74 -12.30 10.69
N GLY A 186 -1.12 -12.81 9.50
CA GLY A 186 -2.37 -12.43 8.83
C GLY A 186 -2.31 -11.11 8.06
N GLN A 187 -3.48 -10.61 7.65
CA GLN A 187 -3.62 -9.45 6.75
C GLN A 187 -3.22 -8.10 7.39
N ASP A 188 -3.18 -8.01 8.73
CA ASP A 188 -2.77 -6.82 9.49
C ASP A 188 -1.25 -6.70 9.67
N ASN A 189 -0.47 -7.29 8.76
CA ASN A 189 0.98 -7.26 8.85
C ASN A 189 1.53 -5.84 8.60
N ALA A 190 1.58 -5.02 9.65
CA ALA A 190 2.22 -3.71 9.67
C ALA A 190 3.72 -3.74 9.28
N ALA A 191 4.30 -4.95 9.16
CA ALA A 191 5.65 -5.16 8.66
C ALA A 191 5.78 -4.99 7.13
N ASP A 192 4.66 -4.99 6.39
CA ASP A 192 4.61 -5.07 4.93
C ASP A 192 4.86 -3.72 4.23
N GLN A 193 6.13 -3.41 3.95
CA GLN A 193 6.59 -2.11 3.45
C GLN A 193 6.02 -1.67 2.07
N THR A 194 5.71 -2.60 1.15
CA THR A 194 5.19 -2.25 -0.20
C THR A 194 3.74 -1.82 -0.15
N ARG A 195 2.91 -2.44 0.70
CA ARG A 195 1.52 -1.99 0.88
C ARG A 195 1.50 -0.59 1.47
N VAL A 196 2.26 -0.33 2.53
CA VAL A 196 2.33 1.01 3.13
C VAL A 196 2.87 2.06 2.16
N MET A 197 3.85 1.73 1.31
CA MET A 197 4.38 2.66 0.31
C MET A 197 3.39 2.91 -0.85
N GLN A 198 2.69 1.87 -1.33
CA GLN A 198 1.62 2.02 -2.33
C GLN A 198 0.41 2.76 -1.76
N GLU A 199 0.01 2.43 -0.53
CA GLU A 199 -1.07 3.10 0.19
C GLU A 199 -0.70 4.54 0.51
N GLN A 200 0.56 4.86 0.83
CA GLN A 200 1.01 6.25 0.97
C GLN A 200 0.92 7.01 -0.34
N MET A 201 1.31 6.39 -1.46
CA MET A 201 1.20 7.05 -2.77
C MET A 201 -0.27 7.23 -3.18
N GLN A 202 -1.14 6.27 -2.87
CA GLN A 202 -2.58 6.36 -3.12
C GLN A 202 -3.30 7.34 -2.17
N MET A 203 -2.91 7.39 -0.90
CA MET A 203 -3.42 8.34 0.09
C MET A 203 -2.95 9.77 -0.18
N GLN A 204 -1.72 9.95 -0.67
CA GLN A 204 -1.22 11.26 -1.09
C GLN A 204 -1.90 11.77 -2.37
N MET A 205 -2.50 10.88 -3.16
CA MET A 205 -3.39 11.19 -4.27
C MET A 205 -4.85 11.43 -3.84
N GLN A 206 -5.27 10.94 -2.67
CA GLN A 206 -6.65 11.06 -2.17
C GLN A 206 -6.87 12.11 -1.08
N MET A 207 -5.80 12.65 -0.48
CA MET A 207 -5.88 13.76 0.46
C MET A 207 -5.43 15.05 -0.22
N PRO A 208 -6.37 15.92 -0.62
CA PRO A 208 -6.03 17.25 -1.10
C PRO A 208 -5.31 18.03 0.01
N GLN A 209 -4.14 18.58 -0.31
CA GLN A 209 -3.38 19.41 0.63
C GLN A 209 -4.03 20.76 0.92
N ASP A 210 -5.18 21.04 0.29
CA ASP A 210 -5.94 22.27 0.46
C ASP A 210 -7.44 21.96 0.22
N PRO A 211 -8.29 21.98 1.28
CA PRO A 211 -9.72 21.73 1.16
C PRO A 211 -10.41 22.64 0.14
N SER A 212 -10.01 23.92 0.04
CA SER A 212 -10.59 24.86 -0.92
C SER A 212 -10.33 24.45 -2.37
N LYS A 213 -9.11 23.98 -2.67
CA LYS A 213 -8.77 23.49 -4.01
C LYS A 213 -9.49 22.18 -4.32
N ALA A 214 -9.65 21.32 -3.33
CA ALA A 214 -10.43 20.10 -3.45
C ALA A 214 -11.89 20.37 -3.79
N PHE A 215 -12.52 21.29 -3.06
CA PHE A 215 -13.91 21.69 -3.29
C PHE A 215 -14.09 22.31 -4.65
N LYS A 216 -13.17 23.17 -5.08
CA LYS A 216 -13.23 23.75 -6.42
C LYS A 216 -13.09 22.68 -7.52
N ALA A 217 -12.11 21.78 -7.39
CA ALA A 217 -11.91 20.70 -8.37
C ALA A 217 -13.11 19.75 -8.43
N GLU A 218 -13.72 19.43 -7.29
CA GLU A 218 -14.89 18.57 -7.25
C GLU A 218 -16.16 19.29 -7.75
N TRP A 219 -16.30 20.59 -7.48
CA TRP A 219 -17.36 21.43 -8.05
C TRP A 219 -17.32 21.44 -9.58
N GLU A 220 -16.16 21.75 -10.16
CA GLU A 220 -15.93 21.74 -11.62
C GLU A 220 -16.21 20.35 -12.20
N ALA A 221 -15.75 19.29 -11.51
CA ALA A 221 -15.93 17.94 -12.00
C ALA A 221 -17.37 17.44 -11.90
N LEU A 222 -18.14 17.87 -10.89
CA LEU A 222 -19.55 17.51 -10.74
C LEU A 222 -20.44 18.31 -11.73
N GLU A 223 -20.00 19.49 -12.18
CA GLU A 223 -20.72 20.31 -13.16
C GLU A 223 -20.72 19.68 -14.55
N ILE A 224 -19.64 18.97 -14.89
CA ILE A 224 -19.50 18.27 -16.18
C ILE A 224 -20.38 17.00 -16.24
N VAL A 225 -20.79 16.46 -15.09
CA VAL A 225 -21.46 15.16 -15.01
C VAL A 225 -22.92 15.27 -15.48
N GLN A 226 -23.23 14.49 -16.50
CA GLN A 226 -24.59 14.29 -16.98
C GLN A 226 -25.18 13.04 -16.33
N HIS A 227 -26.48 13.07 -16.07
CA HIS A 227 -27.21 11.93 -15.55
C HIS A 227 -27.50 10.97 -16.70
N GLU A 228 -27.10 9.71 -16.52
CA GLU A 228 -27.45 8.61 -17.42
C GLU A 228 -28.20 7.57 -16.61
N TRP A 229 -29.50 7.44 -16.84
CA TRP A 229 -30.35 6.53 -16.09
C TRP A 229 -30.10 5.08 -16.52
N SER A 230 -29.38 4.33 -15.70
CA SER A 230 -29.05 2.93 -16.02
C SER A 230 -30.24 1.97 -15.88
N LEU A 231 -31.36 2.42 -15.33
CA LEU A 231 -32.54 1.59 -15.05
C LEU A 231 -33.68 1.81 -16.06
N ASP A 232 -33.43 2.47 -17.20
CA ASP A 232 -34.49 2.77 -18.18
C ASP A 232 -34.99 1.54 -18.95
N LYS A 233 -34.09 0.57 -19.14
CA LYS A 233 -34.35 -0.64 -19.94
C LYS A 233 -34.25 -1.92 -19.12
N VAL A 234 -34.26 -1.79 -17.80
CA VAL A 234 -34.06 -2.95 -16.91
C VAL A 234 -35.20 -3.95 -17.04
N GLU A 235 -36.42 -3.49 -17.33
CA GLU A 235 -37.57 -4.36 -17.56
C GLU A 235 -37.44 -5.17 -18.86
N GLU A 236 -36.90 -4.56 -19.93
CA GLU A 236 -36.66 -5.23 -21.20
C GLU A 236 -35.52 -6.25 -21.07
N GLU A 237 -34.39 -5.85 -20.47
CA GLU A 237 -33.26 -6.75 -20.19
C GLU A 237 -33.68 -7.94 -19.29
N MET A 238 -34.50 -7.69 -18.26
CA MET A 238 -34.98 -8.77 -17.38
C MET A 238 -35.94 -9.72 -18.11
N MET A 239 -36.76 -9.22 -19.02
CA MET A 239 -37.69 -10.03 -19.82
C MET A 239 -36.95 -10.86 -20.88
N GLU A 240 -35.83 -10.36 -21.40
CA GLU A 240 -34.94 -11.11 -22.31
C GLU A 240 -34.18 -12.20 -21.57
N ASP A 241 -33.60 -11.92 -20.40
CA ASP A 241 -32.82 -12.88 -19.62
C ASP A 241 -33.69 -13.95 -18.91
N PHE A 242 -34.94 -13.63 -18.55
CA PHE A 242 -35.84 -14.50 -17.79
C PHE A 242 -37.17 -14.79 -18.52
N SER A 243 -37.15 -14.82 -19.85
CA SER A 243 -38.33 -15.19 -20.63
C SER A 243 -38.91 -16.54 -20.14
N PRO A 244 -40.23 -16.67 -19.95
CA PRO A 244 -40.87 -17.94 -19.59
C PRO A 244 -40.57 -19.09 -20.55
N THR A 245 -40.11 -18.81 -21.78
CA THR A 245 -39.66 -19.83 -22.74
C THR A 245 -38.34 -20.48 -22.34
N ASP A 246 -37.38 -19.72 -21.78
CA ASP A 246 -36.08 -20.27 -21.37
C ASP A 246 -36.18 -21.06 -20.06
N ILE A 247 -37.07 -20.63 -19.16
CA ILE A 247 -37.42 -21.39 -17.94
C ILE A 247 -38.10 -22.71 -18.31
N MET A 248 -38.94 -22.74 -19.33
CA MET A 248 -39.56 -23.97 -19.85
C MET A 248 -38.52 -24.90 -20.50
N ASP A 249 -37.55 -24.36 -21.24
CA ASP A 249 -36.50 -25.15 -21.88
C ASP A 249 -35.49 -25.74 -20.87
N ASP A 250 -35.17 -25.03 -19.80
CA ASP A 250 -34.33 -25.57 -18.73
C ASP A 250 -35.07 -26.60 -17.86
N ILE A 251 -36.37 -26.42 -17.61
CA ILE A 251 -37.22 -27.47 -16.98
C ILE A 251 -37.39 -28.68 -17.91
N ALA A 252 -37.41 -28.48 -19.24
CA ALA A 252 -37.49 -29.57 -20.20
C ALA A 252 -36.18 -30.37 -20.29
N LYS A 253 -35.02 -29.72 -20.16
CA LYS A 253 -33.70 -30.39 -20.11
C LYS A 253 -33.53 -31.22 -18.83
N ASP A 254 -34.01 -30.75 -17.68
CA ASP A 254 -33.96 -31.49 -16.42
C ASP A 254 -34.92 -32.68 -16.34
N LYS A 255 -35.91 -32.78 -17.25
CA LYS A 255 -36.82 -33.94 -17.33
C LYS A 255 -36.24 -35.15 -18.08
N TYR A 256 -35.06 -35.04 -18.66
CA TYR A 256 -34.37 -36.13 -19.37
C TYR A 256 -33.07 -36.61 -18.69
N VAL A 257 -32.93 -36.40 -17.37
CA VAL A 257 -31.91 -37.07 -16.53
C VAL A 257 -32.57 -38.13 -15.65
#